data_AF-A0A9Q1GTX0-F1
#
_entry.id   AF-A0A9Q1GTX0-F1
#
_cell.length_a   1.000
_cell.length_b   1.000
_cell.length_c   1.000
_cell.angle_alpha   90.00
_cell.angle_beta   90.00
_cell.angle_gamma   90.00
#
_symmetry.space_group_name_H-M   'P 1'
#
loop_
_entity.id
_entity.type
_entity.pdbx_description
1 polymer ?
#
loop_
_entity_poly.entity_id
_entity_poly.type
_entity_poly.pdbx_seq_one_letter_code
_entity_poly.pdbx_strand_id
1 'polypeptide(L)'
;MHVNRYPTDLCRRAKLHAILDWHHTNLRQGAMGYLVNTVLAPKFGIPPNPKGAAECEQKLVASFSTIERMWLKGNAKFLMGEDKPSIADLCLVSEIMQLHMLSAEERDKMIGPYKKVQEWMEDVKNATNPHFDEVHQHLFEVIASFKKQEA
;
A
#
# COMPACT_ATOMS: atom_id res chain seq x y z
N MET A 1 2.73 2.43 -28.13
CA MET A 1 3.98 2.15 -27.36
C MET A 1 3.66 1.09 -26.32
N HIS A 2 4.33 -0.07 -26.36
CA HIS A 2 4.24 -1.03 -25.26
C HIS A 2 4.88 -0.42 -24.00
N VAL A 3 4.08 -0.16 -22.97
CA VAL A 3 4.59 0.29 -21.68
C VAL A 3 5.24 -0.92 -21.01
N ASN A 4 6.57 -0.93 -20.92
CA ASN A 4 7.30 -2.02 -20.28
C ASN A 4 7.21 -1.91 -18.75
N ARG A 5 6.10 -2.41 -18.16
CA ARG A 5 5.88 -2.43 -16.70
C ARG A 5 6.61 -3.56 -15.99
N TYR A 6 7.34 -4.39 -16.73
CA TYR A 6 8.09 -5.54 -16.24
C TYR A 6 9.39 -5.72 -17.05
N PRO A 7 10.50 -5.11 -16.59
CA PRO A 7 11.70 -4.91 -17.39
C PRO A 7 12.31 -6.22 -17.89
N THR A 8 12.93 -6.17 -19.07
CA THR A 8 13.66 -7.29 -19.68
C THR A 8 15.13 -7.34 -19.27
N ASP A 9 15.69 -6.18 -18.91
CA ASP A 9 17.02 -6.10 -18.30
C ASP A 9 17.07 -6.90 -16.99
N LEU A 10 18.07 -7.77 -16.88
CA LEU A 10 18.19 -8.72 -15.77
C LEU A 10 18.36 -8.01 -14.42
N CYS A 11 19.19 -6.98 -14.36
CA CYS A 11 19.46 -6.23 -13.13
C CYS A 11 18.21 -5.48 -12.66
N ARG A 12 17.49 -4.83 -13.57
CA ARG A 12 16.22 -4.16 -13.27
C ARG A 12 15.14 -5.15 -12.83
N ARG A 13 15.02 -6.29 -13.51
CA ARG A 13 14.04 -7.33 -13.15
C ARG A 13 14.32 -7.92 -11.77
N ALA A 14 15.59 -8.17 -11.44
CA ALA A 14 15.98 -8.66 -10.12
C ALA A 14 15.63 -7.66 -8.99
N LYS A 15 15.83 -6.35 -9.23
CA LYS A 15 15.39 -5.30 -8.27
C LYS A 15 13.87 -5.29 -8.10
N LEU A 16 13.13 -5.39 -9.20
CA LEU A 16 11.67 -5.46 -9.16
C LEU A 16 11.19 -6.67 -8.36
N HIS A 17 11.78 -7.85 -8.59
CA HIS A 17 11.50 -9.06 -7.83
C HIS A 17 11.81 -8.90 -6.34
N ALA A 18 12.95 -8.29 -5.99
CA ALA A 18 13.28 -8.04 -4.59
C ALA A 18 12.22 -7.19 -3.87
N ILE A 19 11.63 -6.20 -4.55
CA ILE A 19 10.54 -5.38 -3.98
C ILE A 19 9.26 -6.22 -3.84
N LEU A 20 8.90 -6.99 -4.87
CA LEU A 20 7.73 -7.86 -4.83
C LEU A 20 7.86 -8.96 -3.76
N ASP A 21 9.03 -9.55 -3.56
CA ASP A 21 9.20 -10.56 -2.51
C ASP A 21 9.18 -9.90 -1.12
N TRP A 22 9.85 -8.76 -0.98
CA TRP A 22 9.87 -8.02 0.28
C TRP A 22 8.48 -7.61 0.76
N HIS A 23 7.59 -7.16 -0.14
CA HIS A 23 6.31 -6.57 0.29
C HIS A 23 5.41 -7.59 1.00
N HIS A 24 5.51 -8.88 0.68
CA HIS A 24 4.67 -9.92 1.27
C HIS A 24 4.84 -10.04 2.78
N THR A 25 6.08 -10.02 3.28
CA THR A 25 6.42 -10.20 4.71
C THR A 25 6.64 -8.89 5.47
N ASN A 26 6.53 -7.76 4.76
CA ASN A 26 6.69 -6.41 5.31
C ASN A 26 5.39 -5.64 5.10
N LEU A 27 5.26 -4.88 4.01
CA LEU A 27 4.12 -3.99 3.78
C LEU A 27 2.77 -4.70 3.91
N ARG A 28 2.56 -5.81 3.20
CA ARG A 28 1.31 -6.56 3.22
C ARG A 28 1.01 -7.15 4.59
N GLN A 29 2.01 -7.79 5.20
CA GLN A 29 1.83 -8.35 6.54
C GLN A 29 1.53 -7.24 7.57
N GLY A 30 2.15 -6.07 7.45
CA GLY A 30 1.87 -4.92 8.31
C GLY A 30 0.47 -4.34 8.07
N ALA A 31 0.13 -4.02 6.82
CA ALA A 31 -1.15 -3.41 6.45
C ALA A 31 -2.34 -4.34 6.70
N MET A 32 -2.39 -5.47 6.01
CA MET A 32 -3.48 -6.44 6.15
C MET A 32 -3.52 -7.04 7.55
N GLY A 33 -2.35 -7.31 8.15
CA GLY A 33 -2.29 -7.79 9.53
C GLY A 33 -2.91 -6.78 10.50
N TYR A 34 -2.61 -5.49 10.35
CA TYR A 34 -3.23 -4.45 11.18
C TYR A 34 -4.75 -4.44 10.98
N LEU A 35 -5.22 -4.36 9.73
CA LEU A 35 -6.65 -4.34 9.39
C LEU A 35 -7.41 -5.56 9.91
N VAL A 36 -6.79 -6.75 9.86
CA VAL A 36 -7.40 -7.97 10.42
C VAL A 36 -7.55 -7.87 11.93
N ASN A 37 -6.49 -7.46 12.64
CA ASN A 37 -6.51 -7.43 14.09
C ASN A 37 -7.37 -6.29 14.68
N THR A 38 -7.69 -5.25 13.91
CA THR A 38 -8.43 -4.06 14.38
C THR A 38 -9.82 -3.90 13.77
N VAL A 39 -10.01 -4.23 12.49
CA VAL A 39 -11.27 -3.97 11.75
C VAL A 39 -11.97 -5.26 11.36
N LEU A 40 -11.31 -6.12 10.57
CA LEU A 40 -11.99 -7.25 9.94
C LEU A 40 -12.36 -8.35 10.95
N ALA A 41 -11.45 -8.78 11.82
CA ALA A 41 -11.77 -9.85 12.77
C ALA A 41 -12.94 -9.49 13.70
N PRO A 42 -12.99 -8.28 14.32
CA PRO A 42 -14.15 -7.83 15.09
C PRO A 42 -15.46 -7.85 14.30
N LYS A 43 -15.43 -7.46 13.02
CA LYS A 43 -16.61 -7.51 12.15
C LYS A 43 -17.18 -8.91 11.93
N PHE A 44 -16.33 -9.93 12.04
CA PHE A 44 -16.73 -11.34 11.95
C PHE A 44 -16.89 -12.01 13.32
N GLY A 45 -17.03 -11.23 14.40
CA GLY A 45 -17.26 -11.75 15.75
C GLY A 45 -16.03 -12.35 16.43
N ILE A 46 -14.84 -12.18 15.84
CA ILE A 46 -13.57 -12.60 16.44
C ILE A 46 -13.01 -11.43 17.26
N PRO A 47 -12.66 -11.63 18.54
CA PRO A 47 -12.14 -10.55 19.38
C PRO A 47 -10.90 -9.88 18.76
N PRO A 48 -10.76 -8.55 18.89
CA PRO A 48 -9.56 -7.85 18.44
C PRO A 48 -8.33 -8.35 19.19
N ASN A 49 -7.17 -8.26 18.54
CA ASN A 49 -5.88 -8.64 19.12
C ASN A 49 -4.96 -7.41 19.16
N PRO A 50 -4.97 -6.64 20.27
CA PRO A 50 -4.19 -5.41 20.39
C PRO A 50 -2.68 -5.61 20.24
N LYS A 51 -2.15 -6.74 20.74
CA LYS A 51 -0.72 -7.05 20.63
C LYS A 51 -0.34 -7.31 19.17
N GLY A 52 -1.11 -8.13 18.46
CA GLY A 52 -0.90 -8.39 17.05
C GLY A 52 -1.05 -7.14 16.19
N ALA A 53 -2.03 -6.28 16.51
CA ALA A 53 -2.20 -4.99 15.86
C ALA A 53 -0.96 -4.10 16.04
N ALA A 54 -0.45 -3.94 17.26
CA ALA A 54 0.74 -3.11 17.52
C ALA A 54 1.99 -3.63 16.79
N GLU A 55 2.20 -4.96 16.74
CA GLU A 55 3.30 -5.57 15.98
C GLU A 55 3.17 -5.32 14.47
N CYS A 56 1.94 -5.39 13.93
CA CYS A 56 1.67 -5.11 12.52
C CYS A 56 1.81 -3.62 12.19
N GLU A 57 1.38 -2.73 13.08
CA GLU A 57 1.54 -1.28 12.95
C GLU A 57 3.03 -0.89 12.86
N GLN A 58 3.86 -1.41 13.77
CA GLN A 58 5.30 -1.17 13.74
C GLN A 58 5.91 -1.60 12.40
N LYS A 59 5.51 -2.77 11.89
CA LYS A 59 5.95 -3.28 10.60
C LYS A 59 5.48 -2.41 9.43
N LEU A 60 4.24 -1.93 9.47
CA LEU A 60 3.68 -1.04 8.46
C LEU A 60 4.43 0.31 8.41
N VAL A 61 4.64 0.94 9.56
CA VAL A 61 5.38 2.20 9.69
C VAL A 61 6.84 2.02 9.22
N ALA A 62 7.49 0.92 9.60
CA ALA A 62 8.82 0.58 9.09
C ALA A 62 8.86 0.35 7.57
N SER A 63 7.76 -0.18 7.01
CA SER A 63 7.61 -0.38 5.57
C SER A 63 7.52 0.94 4.82
N PHE A 64 6.76 1.92 5.31
CA PHE A 64 6.73 3.27 4.72
C PHE A 64 8.10 3.95 4.74
N SER A 65 8.83 3.84 5.86
CA SER A 65 10.21 4.34 5.96
C SER A 65 11.13 3.68 4.94
N THR A 66 10.98 2.37 4.72
CA THR A 66 11.75 1.62 3.73
C THR A 66 11.43 2.07 2.31
N ILE A 67 10.16 2.19 1.95
CA ILE A 67 9.73 2.66 0.63
C ILE A 67 10.35 4.03 0.33
N GLU A 68 10.19 4.98 1.26
CA GLU A 68 10.67 6.35 1.10
C GLU A 68 12.21 6.45 1.00
N ARG A 69 12.93 5.72 1.86
CA ARG A 69 14.40 5.85 1.94
C ARG A 69 15.14 4.97 0.94
N MET A 70 14.58 3.82 0.59
CA MET A 70 15.27 2.80 -0.20
C MET A 70 14.83 2.75 -1.66
N TRP A 71 13.53 2.90 -1.95
CA TRP A 71 13.02 2.72 -3.31
C TRP A 71 12.57 3.99 -3.99
N LEU A 72 12.21 5.03 -3.24
CA LEU A 72 11.92 6.38 -3.72
C LEU A 72 13.11 7.34 -3.52
N LYS A 73 14.30 6.90 -3.92
CA LYS A 73 15.54 7.69 -3.75
C LYS A 73 15.55 8.92 -4.66
N GLY A 74 16.07 10.03 -4.13
CA GLY A 74 16.17 11.30 -4.87
C GLY A 74 14.79 11.89 -5.19
N ASN A 75 14.61 12.27 -6.46
CA ASN A 75 13.37 12.84 -7.03
C ASN A 75 12.62 11.82 -7.90
N ALA A 76 12.79 10.53 -7.61
CA ALA A 76 12.13 9.46 -8.34
C ALA A 76 10.60 9.55 -8.22
N LYS A 77 9.89 9.48 -9.35
CA LYS A 77 8.42 9.43 -9.38
C LYS A 77 7.87 8.04 -9.08
N PHE A 78 8.61 6.99 -9.42
CA PHE A 78 8.22 5.60 -9.22
C PHE A 78 9.32 4.79 -8.54
N LEU A 79 8.96 3.62 -8.04
CA LEU A 79 9.91 2.71 -7.40
C LEU A 79 11.08 2.39 -8.34
N MET A 80 12.25 2.15 -7.74
CA MET A 80 13.52 1.90 -8.44
C MET A 80 14.12 3.10 -9.17
N GLY A 81 13.55 4.30 -9.04
CA GLY A 81 14.09 5.49 -9.71
C GLY A 81 13.67 5.64 -11.16
N GLU A 82 12.54 5.03 -11.54
CA GLU A 82 12.06 5.00 -12.92
C GLU A 82 11.05 6.14 -13.20
N ASP A 83 10.90 6.49 -14.48
CA ASP A 83 9.98 7.53 -14.96
C ASP A 83 8.56 7.01 -15.25
N LYS A 84 8.35 5.68 -15.16
CA LYS A 84 7.06 5.02 -15.41
C LYS A 84 6.79 3.97 -14.34
N PRO A 85 5.52 3.75 -13.95
CA PRO A 85 5.18 2.76 -12.94
C PRO A 85 5.39 1.34 -13.47
N SER A 86 5.88 0.48 -12.58
CA SER A 86 6.02 -0.96 -12.78
C SER A 86 4.89 -1.73 -12.09
N ILE A 87 4.89 -3.07 -12.22
CA ILE A 87 3.97 -3.91 -11.44
C ILE A 87 4.19 -3.78 -9.92
N ALA A 88 5.42 -3.51 -9.47
CA ALA A 88 5.68 -3.30 -8.05
C ALA A 88 4.95 -2.07 -7.52
N ASP A 89 4.92 -0.99 -8.31
CA ASP A 89 4.20 0.23 -7.93
C ASP A 89 2.71 -0.04 -7.72
N LEU A 90 2.09 -0.73 -8.68
CA LEU A 90 0.68 -1.11 -8.62
C LEU A 90 0.38 -2.01 -7.41
N CYS A 91 1.20 -3.04 -7.17
CA CYS A 91 0.99 -3.96 -6.06
C CYS A 91 1.07 -3.26 -4.70
N LEU A 92 2.12 -2.46 -4.48
CA LEU A 92 2.32 -1.81 -3.18
C LEU A 92 1.28 -0.72 -2.94
N VAL A 93 0.95 0.12 -3.94
CA VAL A 93 -0.10 1.14 -3.77
C VAL A 93 -1.46 0.48 -3.50
N SER A 94 -1.83 -0.58 -4.21
CA SER A 94 -3.09 -1.29 -3.98
C SER A 94 -3.19 -1.89 -2.57
N GLU A 95 -2.08 -2.31 -1.98
CA GLU A 95 -2.01 -2.74 -0.58
C GLU A 95 -2.30 -1.57 0.37
N ILE A 96 -1.66 -0.42 0.15
CA ILE A 96 -1.84 0.77 0.99
C ILE A 96 -3.27 1.33 0.87
N MET A 97 -3.88 1.24 -0.31
CA MET A 97 -5.26 1.70 -0.52
C MET A 97 -6.26 1.01 0.41
N GLN A 98 -6.01 -0.24 0.83
CA GLN A 98 -6.89 -0.95 1.77
C GLN A 98 -6.93 -0.30 3.16
N LEU A 99 -5.94 0.51 3.53
CA LEU A 99 -5.96 1.28 4.79
C LEU A 99 -7.08 2.33 4.84
N HIS A 100 -7.79 2.60 3.74
CA HIS A 100 -9.02 3.40 3.74
C HIS A 100 -10.19 2.75 4.52
N MET A 101 -10.04 1.49 4.93
CA MET A 101 -10.92 0.86 5.91
C MET A 101 -10.82 1.51 7.29
N LEU A 102 -9.67 2.10 7.64
CA LEU A 102 -9.47 2.84 8.88
C LEU A 102 -10.19 4.19 8.86
N SER A 103 -10.28 4.83 10.04
CA SER A 103 -10.61 6.25 10.11
C SER A 103 -9.52 7.08 9.40
N ALA A 104 -9.90 8.27 8.91
CA ALA A 104 -8.94 9.18 8.30
C ALA A 104 -7.83 9.56 9.30
N GLU A 105 -8.20 9.81 10.56
CA GLU A 105 -7.25 10.16 11.63
C GLU A 105 -6.20 9.06 11.88
N GLU A 106 -6.62 7.80 12.02
CA GLU A 106 -5.69 6.68 12.24
C GLU A 106 -4.77 6.46 11.04
N ARG A 107 -5.33 6.48 9.83
CA ARG A 107 -4.54 6.33 8.60
C ARG A 107 -3.53 7.46 8.48
N ASP A 108 -3.95 8.70 8.71
CA ASP A 108 -3.10 9.89 8.57
C ASP A 108 -2.01 9.92 9.67
N LYS A 109 -2.27 9.39 10.87
CA LYS A 109 -1.24 9.18 11.89
C LYS A 109 -0.14 8.24 11.42
N MET A 110 -0.48 7.20 10.67
CA MET A 110 0.49 6.20 10.17
C MET A 110 1.27 6.69 8.95
N ILE A 111 0.58 7.16 7.91
CA ILE A 111 1.21 7.50 6.63
C ILE A 111 1.62 8.98 6.55
N GLY A 112 0.99 9.85 7.34
CA GLY A 112 1.17 11.30 7.30
C GLY A 112 2.62 11.79 7.38
N PRO A 113 3.51 11.17 8.20
CA PRO A 113 4.93 11.49 8.24
C PRO A 113 5.71 11.21 6.94
N TYR A 114 5.18 10.34 6.07
CA TYR A 114 5.86 9.84 4.87
C TYR A 114 5.36 10.55 3.61
N LYS A 115 5.85 11.78 3.39
CA LYS A 115 5.36 12.66 2.31
C LYS A 115 5.67 12.12 0.91
N LYS A 116 6.86 11.55 0.72
CA LYS A 116 7.22 10.95 -0.59
C LYS A 116 6.36 9.75 -0.92
N VAL A 117 5.93 8.97 0.09
CA VAL A 117 5.01 7.84 -0.14
C VAL A 117 3.66 8.35 -0.60
N GLN A 118 3.14 9.43 0.01
CA GLN A 118 1.87 10.05 -0.41
C GLN A 118 1.95 10.60 -1.84
N GLU A 119 3.02 11.34 -2.17
CA GLU A 119 3.26 11.86 -3.52
C GLU A 119 3.38 10.74 -4.56
N TRP A 120 4.15 9.69 -4.24
CA TRP A 120 4.29 8.52 -5.11
C TRP A 120 2.97 7.79 -5.35
N MET A 121 2.12 7.63 -4.33
CA MET A 121 0.79 7.03 -4.51
C MET A 121 -0.06 7.83 -5.50
N GLU A 122 -0.01 9.16 -5.42
CA GLU A 122 -0.71 10.05 -6.35
C GLU A 122 -0.12 9.98 -7.76
N ASP A 123 1.20 9.92 -7.90
CA ASP A 123 1.88 9.71 -9.19
C ASP A 123 1.46 8.37 -9.84
N VAL A 124 1.38 7.29 -9.05
CA VAL A 124 0.92 5.97 -9.52
C VAL A 124 -0.53 6.03 -9.97
N LYS A 125 -1.42 6.64 -9.18
CA LYS A 125 -2.81 6.85 -9.56
C LYS A 125 -2.91 7.62 -10.88
N ASN A 126 -2.26 8.77 -10.99
CA ASN A 126 -2.30 9.61 -12.19
C ASN A 126 -1.76 8.90 -13.43
N ALA A 127 -0.69 8.13 -13.29
CA ALA A 127 -0.10 7.38 -14.40
C ALA A 127 -0.92 6.15 -14.84
N THR A 128 -1.88 5.71 -14.04
CA THR A 128 -2.65 4.47 -14.28
C THR A 128 -4.16 4.67 -14.36
N ASN A 129 -4.62 5.91 -14.19
CA ASN A 129 -5.99 6.31 -14.46
C ASN A 129 -6.36 6.18 -15.96
N PRO A 130 -7.63 5.84 -16.28
CA PRO A 130 -8.77 5.73 -15.36
C PRO A 130 -8.89 4.39 -14.61
N HIS A 131 -8.12 3.37 -14.99
CA HIS A 131 -8.27 2.01 -14.45
C HIS A 131 -7.97 1.91 -12.95
N PHE A 132 -7.12 2.79 -12.42
CA PHE A 132 -6.89 2.85 -10.99
C PHE A 132 -8.18 3.17 -10.24
N ASP A 133 -8.89 4.23 -10.64
CA ASP A 133 -10.16 4.62 -10.02
C ASP A 133 -11.26 3.56 -10.24
N GLU A 134 -11.36 2.97 -11.44
CA GLU A 134 -12.32 1.90 -11.75
C GLU A 134 -12.18 0.68 -10.81
N VAL A 135 -10.96 0.20 -10.60
CA VAL A 135 -10.71 -0.98 -9.74
C VAL A 135 -10.88 -0.64 -8.26
N HIS A 136 -10.41 0.52 -7.82
CA HIS A 136 -10.53 0.92 -6.41
C HIS A 136 -11.95 1.36 -6.02
N GLN A 137 -12.83 1.65 -6.98
CA GLN A 137 -14.24 1.90 -6.71
C GLN A 137 -14.87 0.74 -5.92
N HIS A 138 -14.62 -0.52 -6.31
CA HIS A 138 -15.16 -1.69 -5.60
C HIS A 138 -14.65 -1.78 -4.16
N LEU A 139 -13.40 -1.42 -3.90
CA LEU A 139 -12.87 -1.33 -2.54
C LEU A 139 -13.65 -0.30 -1.72
N PHE A 140 -13.92 0.89 -2.28
CA PHE A 140 -14.67 1.94 -1.58
C PHE A 140 -16.14 1.57 -1.34
N GLU A 141 -16.78 0.84 -2.26
CA GLU A 141 -18.12 0.29 -2.04
C GLU A 141 -18.16 -0.69 -0.87
N VAL A 142 -17.17 -1.57 -0.78
CA VAL A 142 -16.99 -2.48 0.36
C VAL A 142 -16.77 -1.71 1.65
N ILE A 143 -15.85 -0.73 1.68
CA ILE A 143 -15.61 0.13 2.86
C ILE A 143 -16.91 0.82 3.32
N ALA A 144 -17.68 1.36 2.39
CA ALA A 144 -18.96 2.02 2.70
C ALA A 144 -19.97 1.04 3.33
N SER A 145 -20.03 -0.20 2.87
CA SER A 145 -20.88 -1.23 3.48
C SER A 145 -20.46 -1.58 4.91
N PHE A 146 -19.15 -1.67 5.19
CA PHE A 146 -18.63 -1.94 6.53
C PHE A 146 -18.97 -0.83 7.53
N LYS A 147 -18.93 0.43 7.10
CA LYS A 147 -19.25 1.61 7.92
C LYS A 147 -20.76 1.72 8.20
N LYS A 148 -21.62 1.37 7.24
CA LYS A 148 -23.09 1.36 7.44
C LYS A 148 -23.56 0.36 8.48
N GLN A 149 -22.81 -0.71 8.74
CA GLN A 149 -23.14 -1.71 9.76
C GLN A 149 -22.79 -1.25 11.20
N GLU A 150 -22.12 -0.11 11.37
CA GLU A 150 -21.77 0.46 12.69
C GLU A 150 -22.74 1.53 13.17
N ALA A 151 -23.58 2.06 12.27
CA ALA A 151 -24.58 3.09 12.52
C ALA A 151 -25.96 2.47 12.75
#